data_AF-A0A953BI50-F1
#
_entry.id   AF-A0A953BI50-F1
#
_cell.length_a   1.000
_cell.length_b   1.000
_cell.length_c   1.000
_cell.angle_alpha   90.00
_cell.angle_beta   90.00
_cell.angle_gamma   90.00
#
_symmetry.space_group_name_H-M   'P 1'
#
loop_
_entity.id
_entity.type
_entity.pdbx_description
1 polymer ?
#
loop_
_entity_poly.entity_id
_entity_poly.type
_entity_poly.pdbx_seq_one_letter_code
_entity_poly.pdbx_strand_id
1 'polypeptide(L)'
;MHCPGCEYPLWNLKDRRCPECGKDFLPSQFKFVPRSVRFLCPHCNQQYFGTGVDGHLVPRSFTCITCGHGVDMDEMVLLPAEGLESEHTRVGVNPWIDRQRRGLLGRYFATVGKSLSGPTALIESTPVSSSAWRAMFFAAINLLAGPLLGVVTLLLLYGAFGALGTRGGGPGAVVFLGFAPLFAFAVVFMLVWLAGWAIFTHVLLMITGPTAGGFRRTIHCLCYSSSPGLLVSVPCLGGYLFPVAVVWQMIVASIMVHKGQRISGLRATFAVILPPLVAGALIIAGLVWAFSAAMTAAASAGATLSTQMNLPVTMQSMRVQAMASALSSAAASSGRYPDHAVDLLINGSLTSGDFSLSSDPLASDSIIVGSTTLGRLSSLTPSAREAMIQKIVASQPGDVVAHRVGDFVFTYHGLTPASGTGLWLFIAESPRGAPNQSPSNTTFGMVAQATDTFFVCQVDGTLNAVPRAIFGSLLEAQNNLRAMHGLDPIPDLSTITASSPATKPK
;
A
#
# COMPACT_ATOMS: atom_id res chain seq x y z
N MET A 1 24.18 -17.59 46.00
CA MET A 1 25.44 -16.81 46.08
C MET A 1 26.51 -17.53 45.27
N HIS A 2 27.04 -16.93 44.19
CA HIS A 2 28.13 -17.55 43.41
C HIS A 2 29.23 -16.53 43.18
N CYS A 3 30.48 -17.00 43.06
CA CYS A 3 31.62 -16.13 42.87
C CYS A 3 31.51 -15.33 41.57
N PRO A 4 31.66 -13.99 41.59
CA PRO A 4 31.65 -13.19 40.36
C PRO A 4 32.87 -13.43 39.46
N GLY A 5 33.89 -14.18 39.92
CA GLY A 5 35.06 -14.55 39.13
C GLY A 5 34.90 -15.86 38.36
N CYS A 6 34.43 -16.92 39.04
CA CYS A 6 34.37 -18.28 38.48
C CYS A 6 33.01 -18.98 38.63
N GLU A 7 31.97 -18.29 39.10
CA GLU A 7 30.63 -18.84 39.38
C GLU A 7 30.60 -20.00 40.39
N TYR A 8 31.66 -20.26 41.16
CA TYR A 8 31.61 -21.26 42.24
C TYR A 8 30.57 -20.88 43.32
N PRO A 9 29.72 -21.81 43.81
CA PRO A 9 28.73 -21.54 44.85
C PRO A 9 29.41 -21.21 46.19
N LEU A 10 29.15 -20.00 46.73
CA LEU A 10 29.85 -19.49 47.90
C LEU A 10 29.13 -19.79 49.23
N TRP A 11 28.38 -20.88 49.32
CA TRP A 11 27.59 -21.22 50.51
C TRP A 11 28.46 -21.89 51.59
N ASN A 12 28.13 -21.65 52.86
CA ASN A 12 28.82 -22.28 54.00
C ASN A 12 30.34 -22.03 54.09
N LEU A 13 30.84 -20.91 53.54
CA LEU A 13 32.26 -20.56 53.59
C LEU A 13 32.53 -19.51 54.66
N LYS A 14 33.47 -19.80 55.58
CA LYS A 14 33.88 -18.88 56.65
C LYS A 14 34.95 -17.88 56.21
N ASP A 15 35.88 -18.32 55.38
CA ASP A 15 37.12 -17.58 55.07
C ASP A 15 36.94 -16.40 54.09
N ARG A 16 35.69 -16.09 53.69
CA ARG A 16 35.32 -15.00 52.75
C ARG A 16 36.10 -14.96 51.43
N ARG A 17 36.71 -16.09 51.09
CA ARG A 17 37.52 -16.27 49.89
C ARG A 17 36.96 -17.42 49.07
N CYS A 18 36.80 -17.20 47.78
CA CYS A 18 36.37 -18.26 46.88
C CYS A 18 37.45 -19.35 46.80
N PRO A 19 37.14 -20.63 47.07
CA PRO A 19 38.15 -21.70 47.08
C PRO A 19 38.73 -21.95 45.67
N GLU A 20 37.93 -21.75 44.63
CA GLU A 20 38.37 -21.99 43.24
C GLU A 20 39.30 -20.91 42.68
N CYS A 21 38.99 -19.63 42.89
CA CYS A 21 39.72 -18.53 42.23
C CYS A 21 40.41 -17.57 43.19
N GLY A 22 40.34 -17.80 44.50
CA GLY A 22 40.96 -16.97 45.53
C GLY A 22 40.35 -15.57 45.69
N LYS A 23 39.30 -15.23 44.94
CA LYS A 23 38.67 -13.91 45.01
C LYS A 23 37.89 -13.75 46.31
N ASP A 24 38.15 -12.66 47.02
CA ASP A 24 37.41 -12.29 48.23
C ASP A 24 35.97 -11.87 47.89
N PHE A 25 35.04 -12.14 48.80
CA PHE A 25 33.63 -11.80 48.65
C PHE A 25 33.00 -11.44 50.00
N LEU A 26 31.95 -10.62 49.95
CA LEU A 26 31.16 -10.26 51.13
C LEU A 26 29.67 -10.58 50.89
N PRO A 27 28.93 -11.11 51.88
CA PRO A 27 27.48 -11.31 51.81
C PRO A 27 26.70 -10.10 51.27
N SER A 28 27.06 -8.89 51.70
CA SER A 28 26.42 -7.63 51.28
C SER A 28 26.57 -7.32 49.79
N GLN A 29 27.52 -7.95 49.09
CA GLN A 29 27.71 -7.79 47.64
C GLN A 29 26.65 -8.55 46.82
N PHE A 30 25.92 -9.48 47.43
CA PHE A 30 24.93 -10.32 46.76
C PHE A 30 23.52 -9.91 47.16
N LYS A 31 22.57 -10.02 46.23
CA LYS A 31 21.15 -9.80 46.51
C LYS A 31 20.42 -11.12 46.59
N PHE A 32 19.51 -11.22 47.55
CA PHE A 32 18.73 -12.41 47.82
C PHE A 32 17.23 -12.11 47.75
N VAL A 33 16.45 -13.15 47.49
CA VAL A 33 15.00 -13.05 47.71
C VAL A 33 14.77 -12.88 49.23
N PRO A 34 13.92 -11.94 49.68
CA PRO A 34 13.66 -11.78 51.11
C PRO A 34 13.24 -13.10 51.76
N ARG A 35 13.82 -13.39 52.93
CA ARG A 35 13.64 -14.62 53.73
C ARG A 35 14.11 -15.93 53.06
N SER A 36 14.80 -15.88 51.93
CA SER A 36 15.32 -17.10 51.28
C SER A 36 16.68 -17.56 51.80
N VAL A 37 17.38 -16.72 52.57
CA VAL A 37 18.74 -16.99 53.07
C VAL A 37 18.78 -16.86 54.59
N ARG A 38 19.46 -17.83 55.20
CA ARG A 38 19.84 -17.84 56.61
C ARG A 38 21.22 -17.24 56.76
N PHE A 39 21.33 -16.26 57.63
CA PHE A 39 22.57 -15.68 58.11
C PHE A 39 22.85 -16.30 59.48
N LEU A 40 23.95 -17.06 59.57
CA LEU A 40 24.35 -17.74 60.80
C LEU A 40 25.37 -16.87 61.54
N CYS A 41 25.10 -16.61 62.82
CA CYS A 41 26.07 -15.94 63.70
C CYS A 41 27.40 -16.72 63.70
N PRO A 42 28.54 -16.05 63.46
CA PRO A 42 29.83 -16.74 63.35
C PRO A 42 30.29 -17.39 64.66
N HIS A 43 29.74 -16.95 65.82
CA HIS A 43 30.13 -17.44 67.15
C HIS A 43 29.29 -18.61 67.65
N CYS A 44 27.99 -18.65 67.35
CA CYS A 44 27.06 -19.64 67.93
C CYS A 44 26.10 -20.29 66.93
N ASN A 45 26.21 -19.98 65.63
CA ASN A 45 25.32 -20.46 64.56
C ASN A 45 23.83 -20.10 64.72
N GLN A 46 23.48 -19.17 65.61
CA GLN A 46 22.11 -18.62 65.67
C GLN A 46 21.69 -18.10 64.30
N GLN A 47 20.50 -18.49 63.85
CA GLN A 47 19.99 -18.21 62.51
C GLN A 47 19.18 -16.91 62.49
N TYR A 48 19.41 -16.10 61.46
CA TYR A 48 18.66 -14.89 61.16
C TYR A 48 18.26 -14.88 59.69
N PHE A 49 17.16 -14.23 59.34
CA PHE A 49 16.67 -14.16 57.96
C PHE A 49 16.70 -12.73 57.45
N GLY A 50 17.22 -12.54 56.24
CA GLY A 50 17.23 -11.24 55.59
C GLY A 50 15.84 -10.80 55.16
N THR A 51 15.27 -9.82 55.84
CA THR A 51 13.93 -9.27 55.55
C THR A 51 13.99 -7.96 54.78
N GLY A 52 15.19 -7.41 54.54
CA GLY A 52 15.39 -6.20 53.74
C GLY A 52 15.01 -6.39 52.28
N VAL A 53 14.89 -5.27 51.56
CA VAL A 53 14.49 -5.25 50.14
C VAL A 53 15.44 -6.02 49.21
N ASP A 54 16.72 -6.12 49.59
CA ASP A 54 17.76 -6.89 48.90
C ASP A 54 17.95 -8.29 49.50
N GLY A 55 17.05 -8.73 50.39
CA GLY A 55 17.17 -9.97 51.15
C GLY A 55 18.31 -9.96 52.18
N HIS A 56 18.69 -8.76 52.62
CA HIS A 56 19.70 -8.50 53.66
C HIS A 56 19.09 -8.39 55.06
N LEU A 57 19.92 -8.51 56.09
CA LEU A 57 19.52 -8.25 57.48
C LEU A 57 19.24 -6.76 57.70
N VAL A 58 18.20 -6.48 58.50
CA VAL A 58 17.85 -5.13 58.95
C VAL A 58 17.59 -5.20 60.46
N PRO A 59 18.45 -4.59 61.32
CA PRO A 59 19.67 -3.86 60.98
C PRO A 59 20.80 -4.76 60.45
N ARG A 60 21.79 -4.16 59.76
CA ARG A 60 22.95 -4.88 59.19
C ARG A 60 23.89 -5.44 60.26
N SER A 61 24.07 -4.69 61.35
CA SER A 61 24.93 -5.06 62.47
C SER A 61 24.10 -5.02 63.75
N PHE A 62 24.23 -6.03 64.61
CA PHE A 62 23.44 -6.17 65.83
C PHE A 62 24.11 -7.12 66.83
N THR A 63 23.61 -7.13 68.06
CA THR A 63 24.05 -8.06 69.09
C THR A 63 23.28 -9.38 68.97
N CYS A 64 23.99 -10.49 68.80
CA CYS A 64 23.38 -11.81 68.69
C CYS A 64 22.59 -12.16 69.97
N ILE A 65 21.32 -12.56 69.82
CA ILE A 65 20.44 -12.82 70.97
C ILE A 65 20.88 -14.03 71.82
N THR A 66 21.60 -14.98 71.20
CA THR A 66 22.00 -16.22 71.88
C THR A 66 23.34 -16.08 72.61
N CYS A 67 24.34 -15.46 71.98
CA CYS A 67 25.70 -15.38 72.54
C CYS A 67 26.12 -13.99 73.01
N GLY A 68 25.30 -12.96 72.80
CA GLY A 68 25.60 -11.58 73.23
C GLY A 68 26.74 -10.86 72.50
N HIS A 69 27.36 -11.49 71.50
CA HIS A 69 28.43 -10.86 70.72
C HIS A 69 27.86 -9.92 69.65
N GLY A 70 28.56 -8.82 69.37
CA GLY A 70 28.27 -7.97 68.21
C GLY A 70 28.59 -8.72 66.91
N VAL A 71 27.69 -8.68 65.94
CA VAL A 71 27.81 -9.38 64.66
C VAL A 71 27.48 -8.42 63.53
N ASP A 72 28.33 -8.39 62.50
CA ASP A 72 27.99 -7.77 61.21
C ASP A 72 27.54 -8.83 60.19
N MET A 73 26.56 -8.49 59.34
CA MET A 73 26.07 -9.36 58.27
C MET A 73 27.19 -9.94 57.39
N ASP A 74 28.27 -9.19 57.14
CA ASP A 74 29.36 -9.66 56.29
C ASP A 74 30.25 -10.72 56.94
N GLU A 75 30.20 -10.84 58.27
CA GLU A 75 30.92 -11.85 59.05
C GLU A 75 30.11 -13.16 59.18
N MET A 76 28.82 -13.14 58.85
CA MET A 76 27.88 -14.25 59.04
C MET A 76 27.95 -15.30 57.92
N VAL A 77 27.88 -16.58 58.28
CA VAL A 77 27.88 -17.68 57.29
C VAL A 77 26.52 -17.78 56.65
N LEU A 78 26.45 -17.84 55.32
CA LEU A 78 25.19 -17.90 54.59
C LEU A 78 24.84 -19.33 54.20
N LEU A 79 23.59 -19.70 54.45
CA LEU A 79 22.96 -20.92 53.95
C LEU A 79 21.60 -20.60 53.30
N PRO A 80 21.14 -21.37 52.31
CA PRO A 80 19.75 -21.32 51.90
C PRO A 80 18.81 -21.59 53.08
N ALA A 81 17.62 -20.99 53.07
CA ALA A 81 16.56 -21.35 54.01
C ALA A 81 16.23 -22.85 53.90
N GLU A 82 15.72 -23.43 54.99
CA GLU A 82 15.39 -24.84 55.04
C GLU A 82 14.35 -25.19 53.97
N GLY A 83 14.58 -26.28 53.23
CA GLY A 83 13.74 -26.69 52.10
C GLY A 83 13.92 -25.86 50.81
N LEU A 84 14.75 -24.82 50.79
CA LEU A 84 15.08 -24.08 49.57
C LEU A 84 16.43 -24.50 49.00
N GLU A 85 16.44 -24.81 47.70
CA GLU A 85 17.69 -24.94 46.96
C GLU A 85 18.39 -23.58 46.79
N SER A 86 19.71 -23.63 46.63
CA SER A 86 20.56 -22.45 46.48
C SER A 86 20.14 -21.52 45.32
N GLU A 87 19.57 -22.06 44.25
CA GLU A 87 19.11 -21.27 43.09
C GLU A 87 17.87 -20.43 43.41
N HIS A 88 16.96 -20.92 44.26
CA HIS A 88 15.76 -20.18 44.68
C HIS A 88 16.07 -18.95 45.53
N THR A 89 17.29 -18.86 46.06
CA THR A 89 17.72 -17.70 46.85
C THR A 89 18.14 -16.50 45.99
N ARG A 90 18.38 -16.71 44.69
CA ARG A 90 18.91 -15.68 43.79
C ARG A 90 17.78 -14.76 43.35
N VAL A 91 17.98 -13.45 43.48
CA VAL A 91 17.12 -12.48 42.78
C VAL A 91 17.29 -12.75 41.30
N GLY A 92 16.19 -13.10 40.62
CA GLY A 92 16.22 -13.30 39.18
C GLY A 92 16.83 -12.07 38.50
N VAL A 93 17.74 -12.29 37.55
CA VAL A 93 18.35 -11.21 36.77
C VAL A 93 17.70 -11.21 35.38
N ASN A 94 17.37 -10.02 34.86
CA ASN A 94 16.90 -9.90 33.49
C ASN A 94 17.99 -10.44 32.54
N PRO A 95 17.71 -11.47 31.72
CA PRO A 95 18.71 -12.08 30.84
C PRO A 95 19.37 -11.08 29.89
N TRP A 96 18.64 -10.06 29.44
CA TRP A 96 19.17 -9.01 28.58
C TRP A 96 20.22 -8.13 29.25
N ILE A 97 20.22 -8.06 30.58
CA ILE A 97 21.16 -7.24 31.35
C ILE A 97 22.36 -8.06 31.78
N ASP A 98 22.17 -9.34 32.12
CA ASP A 98 23.22 -10.26 32.56
C ASP A 98 24.26 -10.50 31.45
N ARG A 99 25.41 -9.82 31.56
CA ARG A 99 26.54 -9.96 30.63
C ARG A 99 27.48 -11.10 30.98
N GLN A 100 27.44 -11.59 32.23
CA GLN A 100 28.46 -12.48 32.74
C GLN A 100 28.15 -13.93 32.36
N ARG A 101 26.87 -14.33 32.34
CA ARG A 101 26.52 -15.75 32.17
C ARG A 101 26.22 -16.18 30.74
N ARG A 102 25.89 -15.25 29.85
CA ARG A 102 25.33 -15.57 28.53
C ARG A 102 25.92 -14.69 27.45
N GLY A 103 26.24 -15.31 26.30
CA GLY A 103 26.55 -14.56 25.07
C GLY A 103 25.34 -13.76 24.57
N LEU A 104 25.56 -12.84 23.63
CA LEU A 104 24.53 -11.91 23.15
C LEU A 104 23.25 -12.62 22.66
N LEU A 105 23.38 -13.68 21.86
CA LEU A 105 22.25 -14.47 21.35
C LEU A 105 21.50 -15.20 22.48
N GLY A 106 22.23 -15.82 23.41
CA GLY A 106 21.63 -16.49 24.57
C GLY A 106 20.87 -15.53 25.46
N ARG A 107 21.36 -14.29 25.62
CA ARG A 107 20.65 -13.22 26.33
C ARG A 107 19.39 -12.80 25.60
N TYR A 108 19.48 -12.61 24.29
CA TYR A 108 18.35 -12.23 23.44
C TYR A 108 17.22 -13.26 23.54
N PHE A 109 17.47 -14.52 23.17
CA PHE A 109 16.43 -15.55 23.14
C PHE A 109 15.88 -15.87 24.53
N ALA A 110 16.71 -15.83 25.58
CA ALA A 110 16.20 -16.00 26.94
C ALA A 110 15.31 -14.84 27.40
N THR A 111 15.58 -13.61 26.92
CA THR A 111 14.71 -12.46 27.20
C THR A 111 13.40 -12.57 26.44
N VAL A 112 13.45 -12.99 25.17
CA VAL A 112 12.26 -13.28 24.35
C VAL A 112 11.40 -14.34 25.04
N GLY A 113 11.97 -15.50 25.39
CA GLY A 113 11.26 -16.57 26.06
C GLY A 113 10.63 -16.09 27.38
N LYS A 114 11.38 -15.38 28.22
CA LYS A 114 10.86 -14.87 29.50
C LYS A 114 9.81 -13.77 29.32
N SER A 115 9.90 -12.96 28.27
CA SER A 115 8.88 -11.95 27.94
C SER A 115 7.56 -12.60 27.56
N LEU A 116 7.62 -13.68 26.77
CA LEU A 116 6.44 -14.41 26.31
C LEU A 116 5.79 -15.27 27.40
N SER A 117 6.59 -15.95 28.24
CA SER A 117 6.08 -16.93 29.21
C SER A 117 5.99 -16.42 30.66
N GLY A 118 6.78 -15.42 31.04
CA GLY A 118 6.90 -14.95 32.42
C GLY A 118 7.15 -13.45 32.53
N PRO A 119 6.27 -12.59 31.97
CA PRO A 119 6.52 -11.16 31.88
C PRO A 119 6.66 -10.47 33.25
N THR A 120 5.91 -10.94 34.26
CA THR A 120 6.06 -10.51 35.66
C THR A 120 7.48 -10.76 36.18
N ALA A 121 7.97 -11.99 36.06
CA ALA A 121 9.30 -12.35 36.50
C ALA A 121 10.39 -11.58 35.71
N LEU A 122 10.15 -11.25 34.44
CA LEU A 122 11.08 -10.45 33.65
C LEU A 122 11.19 -9.01 34.18
N ILE A 123 10.07 -8.32 34.38
CA ILE A 123 10.09 -6.93 34.84
C ILE A 123 10.57 -6.80 36.30
N GLU A 124 10.23 -7.76 37.17
CA GLU A 124 10.73 -7.82 38.55
C GLU A 124 12.24 -8.07 38.58
N SER A 125 12.76 -8.90 37.67
CA SER A 125 14.20 -9.12 37.49
C SER A 125 14.95 -7.95 36.84
N THR A 126 14.26 -6.89 36.43
CA THR A 126 14.85 -5.71 35.79
C THR A 126 15.10 -4.61 36.83
N PRO A 127 16.36 -4.27 37.14
CA PRO A 127 16.67 -3.24 38.13
C PRO A 127 16.07 -1.89 37.74
N VAL A 128 15.49 -1.16 38.71
CA VAL A 128 14.91 0.17 38.49
C VAL A 128 15.98 1.19 38.04
N SER A 129 17.24 0.97 38.44
CA SER A 129 18.41 1.75 38.04
C SER A 129 18.93 1.43 36.63
N SER A 130 18.43 0.38 35.98
CA SER A 130 18.91 0.00 34.64
C SER A 130 18.59 1.08 33.60
N SER A 131 19.50 1.27 32.64
CA SER A 131 19.35 2.32 31.62
C SER A 131 18.19 2.01 30.66
N ALA A 132 17.42 3.04 30.31
CA ALA A 132 16.34 2.95 29.31
C ALA A 132 16.86 2.46 27.95
N TRP A 133 18.06 2.92 27.57
CA TRP A 133 18.70 2.56 26.31
C TRP A 133 18.85 1.05 26.10
N ARG A 134 19.18 0.28 27.15
CA ARG A 134 19.31 -1.18 27.03
C ARG A 134 17.98 -1.83 26.67
N ALA A 135 16.89 -1.37 27.27
CA ALA A 135 15.53 -1.82 26.94
C ALA A 135 15.15 -1.41 25.52
N MET A 136 15.36 -0.15 25.13
CA MET A 136 15.07 0.33 23.77
C MET A 136 15.86 -0.43 22.71
N PHE A 137 17.13 -0.75 22.97
CA PHE A 137 17.95 -1.54 22.05
C PHE A 137 17.40 -2.97 21.86
N PHE A 138 16.92 -3.62 22.93
CA PHE A 138 16.22 -4.90 22.82
C PHE A 138 14.96 -4.78 21.96
N ALA A 139 14.15 -3.75 22.20
CA ALA A 139 12.94 -3.52 21.43
C ALA A 139 13.23 -3.21 19.96
N ALA A 140 14.26 -2.42 19.67
CA ALA A 140 14.71 -2.14 18.32
C ALA A 140 15.10 -3.43 17.58
N ILE A 141 15.81 -4.36 18.23
CA ILE A 141 16.12 -5.66 17.61
C ILE A 141 14.83 -6.41 17.26
N ASN A 142 13.85 -6.49 18.17
CA ASN A 142 12.58 -7.17 17.90
C ASN A 142 11.78 -6.50 16.78
N LEU A 143 11.70 -5.17 16.80
CA LEU A 143 10.97 -4.36 15.82
C LEU A 143 11.63 -4.38 14.43
N LEU A 144 12.95 -4.54 14.35
CA LEU A 144 13.68 -4.65 13.09
C LEU A 144 13.66 -6.08 12.53
N ALA A 145 13.73 -7.09 13.40
CA ALA A 145 13.82 -8.48 12.98
C ALA A 145 12.64 -8.91 12.09
N GLY A 146 11.41 -8.54 12.47
CA GLY A 146 10.20 -8.90 11.71
C GLY A 146 10.19 -8.35 10.28
N PRO A 147 10.22 -7.03 10.10
CA PRO A 147 10.29 -6.41 8.78
C PRO A 147 11.49 -6.88 7.96
N LEU A 148 12.68 -7.03 8.56
CA LEU A 148 13.87 -7.50 7.83
C LEU A 148 13.68 -8.91 7.30
N LEU A 149 13.24 -9.85 8.15
CA LEU A 149 13.01 -11.24 7.73
C LEU A 149 11.88 -11.34 6.72
N GLY A 150 10.81 -10.56 6.90
CA GLY A 150 9.69 -10.48 5.96
C GLY A 150 10.12 -9.97 4.59
N VAL A 151 10.82 -8.83 4.53
CA VAL A 151 11.33 -8.24 3.28
C VAL A 151 12.34 -9.15 2.61
N VAL A 152 13.31 -9.70 3.36
CA VAL A 152 14.31 -10.62 2.79
C VAL A 152 13.62 -11.86 2.19
N THR A 153 12.65 -12.44 2.89
CA THR A 153 11.89 -13.58 2.36
C THR A 153 11.14 -13.21 1.09
N LEU A 154 10.46 -12.06 1.10
CA LEU A 154 9.72 -11.56 -0.07
C LEU A 154 10.65 -11.36 -1.27
N LEU A 155 11.82 -10.75 -1.04
CA LEU A 155 12.84 -10.52 -2.07
C LEU A 155 13.43 -11.83 -2.60
N LEU A 156 13.68 -12.82 -1.73
CA LEU A 156 14.14 -14.14 -2.15
C LEU A 156 13.09 -14.87 -2.99
N LEU A 157 11.81 -14.80 -2.61
CA LEU A 157 10.71 -15.39 -3.37
C LEU A 157 10.56 -14.71 -4.74
N TYR A 158 10.43 -13.38 -4.80
CA TYR A 158 10.33 -12.67 -6.08
C TYR A 158 11.59 -12.80 -6.93
N GLY A 159 12.76 -12.82 -6.32
CA GLY A 159 14.04 -13.05 -6.99
C GLY A 159 14.12 -14.44 -7.60
N ALA A 160 13.70 -15.48 -6.88
CA ALA A 160 13.65 -16.86 -7.38
C ALA A 160 12.67 -17.01 -8.55
N PHE A 161 11.46 -16.44 -8.45
CA PHE A 161 10.49 -16.45 -9.55
C PHE A 161 10.96 -15.63 -10.77
N GLY A 162 11.62 -14.49 -10.55
CA GLY A 162 12.20 -13.67 -11.61
C GLY A 162 13.36 -14.36 -12.34
N ALA A 163 14.23 -15.05 -11.61
CA ALA A 163 15.37 -15.80 -12.17
C ALA A 163 14.92 -17.01 -13.00
N LEU A 164 13.78 -17.62 -12.68
CA LEU A 164 13.18 -18.72 -13.44
C LEU A 164 12.34 -18.24 -14.65
N GLY A 165 11.83 -17.00 -14.63
CA GLY A 165 10.84 -16.52 -15.60
C GLY A 165 11.37 -15.73 -16.80
N THR A 166 12.46 -14.96 -16.67
CA THR A 166 12.87 -14.03 -17.74
C THR A 166 14.38 -13.78 -17.77
N ARG A 167 15.03 -14.08 -18.91
CA ARG A 167 16.47 -13.87 -19.17
C ARG A 167 16.87 -12.41 -19.43
N GLY A 168 15.98 -11.43 -19.26
CA GLY A 168 16.26 -10.00 -19.38
C GLY A 168 15.99 -9.29 -18.07
N GLY A 169 16.88 -8.37 -17.65
CA GLY A 169 16.86 -7.64 -16.38
C GLY A 169 15.49 -7.48 -15.75
N GLY A 170 15.17 -8.39 -14.82
CA GLY A 170 13.79 -8.63 -14.42
C GLY A 170 13.22 -7.60 -13.43
N PRO A 171 11.89 -7.62 -13.23
CA PRO A 171 11.14 -6.72 -12.32
C PRO A 171 11.70 -6.59 -10.89
N GLY A 172 12.56 -7.52 -10.45
CA GLY A 172 13.14 -7.53 -9.10
C GLY A 172 13.93 -6.28 -8.72
N ALA A 173 14.66 -5.65 -9.67
CA ALA A 173 15.41 -4.43 -9.37
C ALA A 173 14.50 -3.21 -9.13
N VAL A 174 13.40 -3.12 -9.89
CA VAL A 174 12.38 -2.06 -9.73
C VAL A 174 11.62 -2.25 -8.41
N VAL A 175 11.31 -3.50 -8.06
CA VAL A 175 10.72 -3.86 -6.76
C VAL A 175 11.66 -3.45 -5.61
N PHE A 176 12.95 -3.80 -5.67
CA PHE A 176 13.91 -3.44 -4.61
C PHE A 176 14.02 -1.93 -4.37
N LEU A 177 14.14 -1.14 -5.45
CA LEU A 177 14.23 0.32 -5.35
C LEU A 177 12.95 0.96 -4.78
N GLY A 178 11.78 0.36 -5.02
CA GLY A 178 10.51 0.81 -4.45
C GLY A 178 10.35 0.49 -2.95
N PHE A 179 10.83 -0.67 -2.50
CA PHE A 179 10.62 -1.13 -1.12
C PHE A 179 11.64 -0.60 -0.11
N ALA A 180 12.87 -0.27 -0.52
CA ALA A 180 13.89 0.28 0.36
C ALA A 180 13.45 1.57 1.12
N PRO A 181 12.89 2.61 0.47
CA PRO A 181 12.43 3.80 1.18
C PRO A 181 11.23 3.51 2.10
N LEU A 182 10.32 2.64 1.68
CA LEU A 182 9.18 2.21 2.50
C LEU A 182 9.65 1.47 3.76
N PHE A 183 10.67 0.63 3.63
CA PHE A 183 11.28 -0.07 4.75
C PHE A 183 11.96 0.90 5.73
N ALA A 184 12.78 1.82 5.23
CA ALA A 184 13.43 2.84 6.06
C ALA A 184 12.39 3.69 6.81
N PHE A 185 11.33 4.10 6.12
CA PHE A 185 10.20 4.80 6.72
C PHE A 185 9.51 3.95 7.79
N ALA A 186 9.24 2.67 7.54
CA ALA A 186 8.60 1.76 8.49
C ALA A 186 9.44 1.59 9.78
N VAL A 187 10.77 1.49 9.65
CA VAL A 187 11.69 1.41 10.79
C VAL A 187 11.62 2.67 11.65
N VAL A 188 11.73 3.85 11.03
CA VAL A 188 11.65 5.13 11.74
C VAL A 188 10.27 5.26 12.40
N PHE A 189 9.22 4.93 11.68
CA PHE A 189 7.85 4.95 12.18
C PHE A 189 7.66 4.04 13.40
N MET A 190 8.19 2.81 13.40
CA MET A 190 8.09 1.89 14.54
C MET A 190 8.83 2.40 15.79
N LEU A 191 9.98 3.05 15.62
CA LEU A 191 10.72 3.64 16.74
C LEU A 191 9.99 4.86 17.32
N VAL A 192 9.47 5.74 16.46
CA VAL A 192 8.64 6.89 16.86
C VAL A 192 7.35 6.40 17.54
N TRP A 193 6.72 5.36 17.00
CA TRP A 193 5.55 4.72 17.57
C TRP A 193 5.82 4.21 18.98
N LEU A 194 6.90 3.44 19.19
CA LEU A 194 7.25 2.93 20.51
C LEU A 194 7.52 4.05 21.52
N ALA A 195 8.20 5.11 21.10
CA ALA A 195 8.47 6.28 21.94
C ALA A 195 7.16 7.01 22.31
N GLY A 196 6.30 7.29 21.32
CA GLY A 196 5.00 7.91 21.51
C GLY A 196 4.10 7.08 22.41
N TRP A 197 4.08 5.75 22.21
CA TRP A 197 3.33 4.82 23.05
C TRP A 197 3.80 4.86 24.51
N ALA A 198 5.12 4.92 24.75
CA ALA A 198 5.66 5.03 26.09
C ALA A 198 5.30 6.35 26.78
N ILE A 199 5.41 7.47 26.05
CA ILE A 199 5.05 8.80 26.55
C ILE A 199 3.57 8.82 26.93
N PHE A 200 2.68 8.42 26.01
CA PHE A 200 1.24 8.47 26.23
C PHE A 200 0.81 7.54 27.37
N THR A 201 1.35 6.32 27.42
CA THR A 201 1.11 5.39 28.53
C THR A 201 1.51 6.02 29.87
N HIS A 202 2.70 6.64 29.95
CA HIS A 202 3.15 7.24 31.21
C HIS A 202 2.33 8.47 31.61
N VAL A 203 1.95 9.32 30.65
CA VAL A 203 1.08 10.48 30.90
C VAL A 203 -0.29 10.03 31.43
N LEU A 204 -0.91 9.01 30.81
CA LEU A 204 -2.16 8.44 31.32
C LEU A 204 -2.00 7.88 32.74
N LEU A 205 -0.87 7.24 33.03
CA LEU A 205 -0.58 6.80 34.39
C LEU A 205 -0.49 7.98 35.35
N MET A 206 0.21 9.06 35.02
CA MET A 206 0.32 10.24 35.87
C MET A 206 -1.05 10.89 36.13
N ILE A 207 -1.91 10.98 35.10
CA ILE A 207 -3.26 11.55 35.22
C ILE A 207 -4.16 10.69 36.12
N THR A 208 -4.02 9.36 36.03
CA THR A 208 -4.85 8.41 36.77
C THR A 208 -4.36 8.10 38.19
N GLY A 209 -3.25 8.72 38.65
CA GLY A 209 -2.78 8.64 40.04
C GLY A 209 -1.26 8.44 40.20
N PRO A 210 -0.78 8.16 41.42
CA PRO A 210 0.64 7.95 41.68
C PRO A 210 1.17 6.65 41.04
N THR A 211 2.47 6.63 40.70
CA THR A 211 3.20 5.46 40.18
C THR A 211 4.42 5.18 41.05
N ALA A 212 4.78 3.90 41.24
CA ALA A 212 5.96 3.56 42.05
C ALA A 212 7.30 3.82 41.35
N GLY A 213 7.31 3.91 40.01
CA GLY A 213 8.47 4.25 39.22
C GLY A 213 8.23 5.48 38.34
N GLY A 214 9.33 6.08 37.87
CA GLY A 214 9.28 7.16 36.87
C GLY A 214 9.13 6.65 35.43
N PHE A 215 9.21 7.57 34.47
CA PHE A 215 9.08 7.30 33.03
C PHE A 215 9.99 6.17 32.52
N ARG A 216 11.24 6.12 33.01
CA ARG A 216 12.22 5.07 32.68
C ARG A 216 11.67 3.66 32.93
N ARG A 217 10.89 3.49 34.01
CA ARG A 217 10.28 2.20 34.34
C ARG A 217 9.18 1.83 33.35
N THR A 218 8.39 2.79 32.88
CA THR A 218 7.42 2.55 31.79
C THR A 218 8.12 2.13 30.50
N ILE A 219 9.23 2.78 30.13
CA ILE A 219 10.04 2.37 28.97
C ILE A 219 10.51 0.92 29.10
N HIS A 220 11.02 0.51 30.28
CA HIS A 220 11.40 -0.89 30.50
C HIS A 220 10.24 -1.85 30.24
N CYS A 221 9.06 -1.55 30.78
CA CYS A 221 7.88 -2.41 30.61
C CYS A 221 7.51 -2.56 29.13
N LEU A 222 7.38 -1.45 28.39
CA LEU A 222 6.94 -1.49 27.00
C LEU A 222 8.00 -2.07 26.07
N CYS A 223 9.26 -1.70 26.25
CA CYS A 223 10.33 -2.21 25.40
C CYS A 223 10.54 -3.72 25.60
N TYR A 224 10.55 -4.22 26.85
CA TYR A 224 10.67 -5.66 27.08
C TYR A 224 9.42 -6.44 26.68
N SER A 225 8.27 -5.79 26.53
CA SER A 225 7.04 -6.41 26.00
C SER A 225 7.02 -6.61 24.48
N SER A 226 8.03 -6.15 23.74
CA SER A 226 8.07 -6.17 22.26
C SER A 226 8.24 -7.56 21.62
N SER A 227 8.53 -8.60 22.40
CA SER A 227 8.86 -9.94 21.87
C SER A 227 7.75 -10.63 21.06
N PRO A 228 6.44 -10.46 21.34
CA PRO A 228 5.39 -11.00 20.48
C PRO A 228 5.46 -10.51 19.03
N GLY A 229 6.08 -9.34 18.78
CA GLY A 229 6.32 -8.84 17.42
C GLY A 229 7.13 -9.80 16.54
N LEU A 230 7.90 -10.72 17.13
CA LEU A 230 8.66 -11.73 16.39
C LEU A 230 7.76 -12.76 15.67
N LEU A 231 6.49 -12.89 16.04
CA LEU A 231 5.54 -13.73 15.29
C LEU A 231 5.33 -13.23 13.86
N VAL A 232 5.50 -11.91 13.64
CA VAL A 232 5.40 -11.29 12.32
C VAL A 232 6.63 -11.61 11.44
N SER A 233 7.72 -12.08 12.05
CA SER A 233 8.93 -12.51 11.33
C SER A 233 8.76 -13.82 10.57
N VAL A 234 7.67 -14.58 10.79
CA VAL A 234 7.46 -15.87 10.15
C VAL A 234 7.18 -15.66 8.65
N PRO A 235 8.01 -16.19 7.75
CA PRO A 235 7.77 -16.15 6.31
C PRO A 235 6.34 -16.57 5.94
N CYS A 236 5.68 -15.81 5.07
CA CYS A 236 4.32 -16.03 4.54
C CYS A 236 3.17 -15.98 5.57
N LEU A 237 3.41 -16.32 6.83
CA LEU A 237 2.41 -16.31 7.91
C LEU A 237 2.41 -15.02 8.73
N GLY A 238 3.53 -14.28 8.71
CA GLY A 238 3.73 -13.11 9.57
C GLY A 238 2.67 -12.04 9.44
N GLY A 239 2.19 -11.79 8.22
CA GLY A 239 1.09 -10.84 7.97
C GLY A 239 -0.22 -11.28 8.64
N TYR A 240 -0.54 -12.57 8.62
CA TYR A 240 -1.73 -13.13 9.27
C TYR A 240 -1.60 -13.19 10.79
N LEU A 241 -0.38 -13.34 11.30
CA LEU A 241 -0.09 -13.34 12.73
C LEU A 241 0.03 -11.94 13.34
N PHE A 242 0.01 -10.88 12.52
CA PHE A 242 0.14 -9.50 13.00
C PHE A 242 -0.91 -9.10 14.05
N PRO A 243 -2.23 -9.36 13.87
CA PRO A 243 -3.23 -9.02 14.89
C PRO A 243 -2.98 -9.76 16.21
N VAL A 244 -2.59 -11.04 16.13
CA VAL A 244 -2.28 -11.87 17.31
C VAL A 244 -1.06 -11.33 18.04
N ALA A 245 0.01 -10.96 17.32
CA ALA A 245 1.21 -10.36 17.87
C ALA A 245 0.91 -9.05 18.62
N VAL A 246 0.09 -8.19 18.02
CA VAL A 246 -0.31 -6.89 18.60
C VAL A 246 -1.13 -7.07 19.88
N VAL A 247 -2.13 -7.95 19.88
CA VAL A 247 -2.94 -8.25 21.08
C VAL A 247 -2.08 -8.84 22.18
N TRP A 248 -1.22 -9.81 21.85
CA TRP A 248 -0.33 -10.43 22.82
C TRP A 248 0.67 -9.41 23.40
N GLN A 249 1.25 -8.54 22.57
CA GLN A 249 2.11 -7.45 23.04
C GLN A 249 1.39 -6.53 24.02
N MET A 250 0.13 -6.17 23.76
CA MET A 250 -0.67 -5.36 24.70
C MET A 250 -0.91 -6.08 26.03
N ILE A 251 -1.14 -7.40 26.02
CA ILE A 251 -1.30 -8.20 27.24
C ILE A 251 -0.01 -8.19 28.07
N VAL A 252 1.12 -8.51 27.43
CA VAL A 252 2.44 -8.54 28.08
C VAL A 252 2.82 -7.18 28.64
N ALA A 253 2.63 -6.12 27.85
CA ALA A 253 2.83 -4.74 28.26
C ALA A 253 2.00 -4.37 29.49
N SER A 254 0.71 -4.73 29.50
CA SER A 254 -0.21 -4.46 30.62
C SER A 254 0.25 -5.15 31.90
N ILE A 255 0.64 -6.42 31.83
CA ILE A 255 1.17 -7.18 32.97
C ILE A 255 2.47 -6.55 33.49
N MET A 256 3.39 -6.19 32.59
CA MET A 256 4.65 -5.58 32.97
C MET A 256 4.45 -4.19 33.59
N VAL A 257 3.54 -3.36 33.05
CA VAL A 257 3.23 -2.04 33.61
C VAL A 257 2.55 -2.18 34.98
N HIS A 258 1.59 -3.09 35.14
CA HIS A 258 0.95 -3.39 36.42
C HIS A 258 1.99 -3.69 37.51
N LYS A 259 2.88 -4.65 37.25
CA LYS A 259 3.90 -5.08 38.22
C LYS A 259 5.05 -4.07 38.35
N GLY A 260 5.48 -3.50 37.23
CA GLY A 260 6.59 -2.57 37.14
C GLY A 260 6.32 -1.24 37.81
N GLN A 261 5.08 -0.74 37.74
CA GLN A 261 4.64 0.51 38.35
C GLN A 261 3.87 0.34 39.67
N ARG A 262 3.60 -0.91 40.09
CA ARG A 262 2.85 -1.27 41.31
C ARG A 262 1.48 -0.59 41.42
N ILE A 263 0.74 -0.59 40.31
CA ILE A 263 -0.61 -0.02 40.19
C ILE A 263 -1.63 -1.15 40.04
N SER A 264 -2.94 -0.86 40.10
CA SER A 264 -3.97 -1.86 39.80
C SER A 264 -3.90 -2.37 38.35
N GLY A 265 -4.28 -3.63 38.10
CA GLY A 265 -4.28 -4.22 36.76
C GLY A 265 -5.14 -3.46 35.74
N LEU A 266 -6.37 -3.09 36.10
CA LEU A 266 -7.30 -2.37 35.22
C LEU A 266 -6.71 -1.03 34.73
N ARG A 267 -6.11 -0.26 35.66
CA ARG A 267 -5.43 1.01 35.35
C ARG A 267 -4.25 0.82 34.40
N ALA A 268 -3.46 -0.25 34.58
CA ALA A 268 -2.36 -0.58 33.68
C ALA A 268 -2.87 -0.93 32.28
N THR A 269 -3.89 -1.79 32.19
CA THR A 269 -4.51 -2.21 30.93
C THR A 269 -5.07 -1.01 30.17
N PHE A 270 -5.82 -0.13 30.83
CA PHE A 270 -6.36 1.08 30.21
C PHE A 270 -5.24 1.98 29.66
N ALA A 271 -4.22 2.27 30.48
CA ALA A 271 -3.10 3.13 30.07
C ALA A 271 -2.29 2.57 28.89
N VAL A 272 -2.17 1.25 28.79
CA VAL A 272 -1.40 0.57 27.74
C VAL A 272 -2.19 0.43 26.44
N ILE A 273 -3.47 0.07 26.51
CA ILE A 273 -4.30 -0.27 25.33
C ILE A 273 -4.86 0.98 24.64
N LEU A 274 -5.20 2.03 25.40
CA LEU A 274 -5.81 3.24 24.84
C LEU A 274 -4.95 3.89 23.72
N PRO A 275 -3.63 4.10 23.88
CA PRO A 275 -2.81 4.67 22.80
C PRO A 275 -2.85 3.88 21.47
N PRO A 276 -2.60 2.55 21.43
CA PRO A 276 -2.81 1.73 20.23
C PRO A 276 -4.19 1.85 19.59
N LEU A 277 -5.26 1.86 20.39
CA LEU A 277 -6.62 1.99 19.87
C LEU A 277 -6.88 3.36 19.24
N VAL A 278 -6.48 4.45 19.90
CA VAL A 278 -6.64 5.81 19.37
C VAL A 278 -5.82 5.97 18.09
N ALA A 279 -4.57 5.50 18.07
CA ALA A 279 -3.74 5.58 16.87
C ALA A 279 -4.31 4.74 15.72
N GLY A 280 -4.77 3.52 16.00
CA GLY A 280 -5.43 2.66 15.01
C GLY A 280 -6.68 3.32 14.42
N ALA A 281 -7.53 3.92 15.26
CA ALA A 281 -8.71 4.66 14.81
C ALA A 281 -8.35 5.86 13.94
N LEU A 282 -7.34 6.64 14.32
CA LEU A 282 -6.86 7.79 13.53
C LEU A 282 -6.26 7.36 12.18
N ILE A 283 -5.52 6.27 12.14
CA ILE A 283 -4.98 5.71 10.89
C ILE A 283 -6.13 5.27 9.97
N ILE A 284 -7.11 4.53 10.49
CA ILE A 284 -8.28 4.10 9.72
C ILE A 284 -9.07 5.30 9.19
N ALA A 285 -9.34 6.30 10.05
CA ALA A 285 -10.03 7.52 9.64
C ALA A 285 -9.26 8.28 8.55
N GLY A 286 -7.93 8.41 8.71
CA GLY A 286 -7.05 9.04 7.71
C GLY A 286 -7.04 8.29 6.38
N LEU A 287 -7.03 6.96 6.39
CA LEU A 287 -7.11 6.14 5.18
C LEU A 287 -8.47 6.26 4.49
N VAL A 288 -9.57 6.21 5.23
CA VAL A 288 -10.93 6.41 4.70
C VAL A 288 -11.05 7.81 4.08
N TRP A 289 -10.53 8.83 4.77
CA TRP A 289 -10.52 10.19 4.25
C TRP A 289 -9.66 10.33 3.00
N ALA A 290 -8.43 9.81 2.99
CA ALA A 290 -7.53 9.87 1.83
C ALA A 290 -8.11 9.12 0.62
N PHE A 291 -8.71 7.95 0.84
CA PHE A 291 -9.41 7.20 -0.20
C PHE A 291 -10.60 7.98 -0.75
N SER A 292 -11.43 8.56 0.12
CA SER A 292 -12.59 9.37 -0.29
C SER A 292 -12.16 10.63 -1.06
N ALA A 293 -11.07 11.29 -0.63
CA ALA A 293 -10.48 12.44 -1.30
C ALA A 293 -9.92 12.05 -2.68
N ALA A 294 -9.22 10.91 -2.78
CA ALA A 294 -8.72 10.40 -4.05
C ALA A 294 -9.85 10.05 -5.01
N MET A 295 -10.92 9.41 -4.53
CA MET A 295 -12.12 9.10 -5.33
C MET A 295 -12.82 10.38 -5.80
N THR A 296 -12.92 11.40 -4.94
CA THR A 296 -13.51 12.71 -5.30
C THR A 296 -12.64 13.44 -6.31
N ALA A 297 -11.32 13.43 -6.14
CA ALA A 297 -10.38 14.03 -7.08
C ALA A 297 -10.42 13.31 -8.43
N ALA A 298 -10.45 11.98 -8.45
CA ALA A 298 -10.60 11.19 -9.66
C ALA A 298 -11.95 11.42 -10.36
N ALA A 299 -13.05 11.50 -9.58
CA ALA A 299 -14.37 11.83 -10.10
C ALA A 299 -14.42 13.25 -10.68
N SER A 300 -13.76 14.22 -10.04
CA SER A 300 -13.67 15.59 -10.55
C SER A 300 -12.76 15.71 -11.77
N ALA A 301 -11.66 14.97 -11.84
CA ALA A 301 -10.80 14.89 -13.02
C ALA A 301 -11.52 14.22 -14.20
N GLY A 302 -12.25 13.13 -13.93
CA GLY A 302 -13.17 12.50 -14.88
C GLY A 302 -14.31 13.43 -15.28
N ALA A 303 -14.84 14.24 -14.36
CA ALA A 303 -15.86 15.24 -14.65
C ALA A 303 -15.31 16.34 -15.56
N THR A 304 -14.11 16.88 -15.31
CA THR A 304 -13.46 17.89 -16.15
C THR A 304 -13.15 17.34 -17.55
N LEU A 305 -12.66 16.10 -17.64
CA LEU A 305 -12.53 15.37 -18.90
C LEU A 305 -13.89 15.15 -19.59
N SER A 306 -14.97 14.90 -18.83
CA SER A 306 -16.32 14.73 -19.36
C SER A 306 -17.02 16.04 -19.73
N THR A 307 -16.71 17.18 -19.11
CA THR A 307 -17.23 18.50 -19.52
C THR A 307 -16.54 19.02 -20.78
N GLN A 308 -15.33 18.56 -21.10
CA GLN A 308 -14.75 18.71 -22.44
C GLN A 308 -15.27 17.66 -23.44
N MET A 309 -15.90 16.58 -22.98
CA MET A 309 -16.47 15.50 -23.80
C MET A 309 -17.98 15.35 -23.58
N ASN A 310 -18.71 16.45 -23.35
CA ASN A 310 -20.11 16.42 -22.92
C ASN A 310 -21.07 16.19 -24.10
N LEU A 311 -20.85 15.08 -24.77
CA LEU A 311 -21.88 14.37 -25.50
C LEU A 311 -22.33 13.24 -24.57
N PRO A 312 -23.65 13.04 -24.34
CA PRO A 312 -24.11 11.79 -23.75
C PRO A 312 -23.46 10.66 -24.53
N VAL A 313 -22.77 9.74 -23.84
CA VAL A 313 -22.11 8.58 -24.46
C VAL A 313 -23.21 7.67 -25.01
N THR A 314 -23.69 8.07 -26.17
CA THR A 314 -24.63 7.34 -26.99
C THR A 314 -23.80 6.42 -27.87
N MET A 315 -24.38 5.31 -28.32
CA MET A 315 -23.73 4.45 -29.32
C MET A 315 -23.19 5.25 -30.53
N GLN A 316 -23.83 6.39 -30.84
CA GLN A 316 -23.41 7.33 -31.88
C GLN A 316 -22.02 7.94 -31.60
N SER A 317 -21.76 8.42 -30.39
CA SER A 317 -20.46 9.03 -30.05
C SER A 317 -19.32 8.01 -30.07
N MET A 318 -19.59 6.76 -29.67
CA MET A 318 -18.59 5.69 -29.76
C MET A 318 -18.22 5.36 -31.21
N ARG A 319 -19.19 5.32 -32.14
CA ARG A 319 -18.91 5.08 -33.57
C ARG A 319 -18.16 6.24 -34.21
N VAL A 320 -18.52 7.48 -33.85
CA VAL A 320 -17.78 8.69 -34.27
C VAL A 320 -16.33 8.65 -33.76
N GLN A 321 -16.10 8.24 -32.51
CA GLN A 321 -14.76 8.09 -31.95
C GLN A 321 -13.96 6.99 -32.64
N ALA A 322 -14.58 5.83 -32.91
CA ALA A 322 -13.94 4.74 -33.65
C ALA A 322 -13.51 5.19 -35.05
N MET A 323 -14.37 5.92 -35.77
CA MET A 323 -14.06 6.50 -37.08
C MET A 323 -12.85 7.45 -37.02
N ALA A 324 -12.82 8.35 -36.03
CA ALA A 324 -11.70 9.27 -35.83
C ALA A 324 -10.38 8.53 -35.58
N SER A 325 -10.40 7.53 -34.69
CA SER A 325 -9.22 6.72 -34.38
C SER A 325 -8.74 5.91 -35.60
N ALA A 326 -9.64 5.36 -36.40
CA ALA A 326 -9.29 4.61 -37.61
C ALA A 326 -8.62 5.49 -38.67
N LEU A 327 -9.15 6.70 -38.91
CA LEU A 327 -8.55 7.66 -39.83
C LEU A 327 -7.16 8.11 -39.37
N SER A 328 -7.02 8.46 -38.09
CA SER A 328 -5.72 8.85 -37.52
C SER A 328 -4.69 7.72 -37.59
N SER A 329 -5.10 6.47 -37.36
CA SER A 329 -4.21 5.32 -37.49
C SER A 329 -3.79 5.07 -38.95
N ALA A 330 -4.72 5.15 -39.90
CA ALA A 330 -4.43 4.99 -41.33
C ALA A 330 -3.46 6.08 -41.82
N ALA A 331 -3.70 7.33 -41.41
CA ALA A 331 -2.85 8.47 -41.66
C ALA A 331 -1.44 8.29 -41.07
N ALA A 332 -1.33 7.85 -39.81
CA ALA A 332 -0.04 7.59 -39.17
C ALA A 332 0.76 6.50 -39.88
N SER A 333 0.09 5.46 -40.41
CA SER A 333 0.77 4.36 -41.12
C SER A 333 1.22 4.70 -42.53
N SER A 334 0.48 5.55 -43.26
CA SER A 334 0.69 5.77 -44.70
C SER A 334 1.15 7.20 -45.04
N GLY A 335 1.18 8.10 -44.06
CA GLY A 335 1.50 9.52 -44.24
C GLY A 335 0.38 10.33 -44.92
N ARG A 336 -0.75 9.70 -45.27
CA ARG A 336 -1.90 10.34 -45.93
C ARG A 336 -3.23 9.72 -45.47
N TYR A 337 -4.33 10.46 -45.61
CA TYR A 337 -5.66 9.88 -45.40
C TYR A 337 -6.02 8.93 -46.57
N PRO A 338 -6.89 7.92 -46.35
CA PRO A 338 -7.25 6.95 -47.39
C PRO A 338 -8.01 7.60 -48.54
N ASP A 339 -7.84 7.11 -49.77
CA ASP A 339 -8.49 7.68 -50.97
C ASP A 339 -10.02 7.55 -50.90
N HIS A 340 -10.54 6.55 -50.19
CA HIS A 340 -11.96 6.46 -49.83
C HIS A 340 -12.13 5.86 -48.43
N ALA A 341 -13.14 6.31 -47.68
CA ALA A 341 -13.34 5.86 -46.30
C ALA A 341 -13.62 4.34 -46.17
N VAL A 342 -14.05 3.65 -47.22
CA VAL A 342 -14.27 2.19 -47.16
C VAL A 342 -12.97 1.39 -47.11
N ASP A 343 -11.83 1.99 -47.46
CA ASP A 343 -10.50 1.37 -47.28
C ASP A 343 -10.24 0.99 -45.81
N LEU A 344 -10.86 1.72 -44.87
CA LEU A 344 -10.77 1.44 -43.44
C LEU A 344 -11.35 0.07 -43.03
N LEU A 345 -12.15 -0.56 -43.90
CA LEU A 345 -12.67 -1.91 -43.70
C LEU A 345 -11.63 -3.01 -43.98
N ILE A 346 -10.56 -2.71 -44.74
CA ILE A 346 -9.54 -3.70 -45.13
C ILE A 346 -8.70 -4.10 -43.92
N ASN A 347 -8.29 -3.13 -43.11
CA ASN A 347 -7.41 -3.36 -41.96
C ASN A 347 -8.16 -3.86 -40.70
N GLY A 348 -9.48 -4.07 -40.80
CA GLY A 348 -10.32 -4.51 -39.68
C GLY A 348 -10.50 -3.45 -38.58
N SER A 349 -10.07 -2.21 -38.80
CA SER A 349 -10.20 -1.11 -37.84
C SER A 349 -11.64 -0.64 -37.66
N LEU A 350 -12.48 -0.87 -38.68
CA LEU A 350 -13.91 -0.57 -38.65
C LEU A 350 -14.72 -1.75 -39.20
N THR A 351 -15.98 -1.82 -38.77
CA THR A 351 -17.01 -2.70 -39.29
C THR A 351 -17.99 -1.90 -40.16
N SER A 352 -18.82 -2.59 -40.96
CA SER A 352 -19.84 -1.93 -41.79
C SER A 352 -20.87 -1.15 -40.96
N GLY A 353 -21.10 -1.54 -39.70
CA GLY A 353 -22.00 -0.86 -38.77
C GLY A 353 -21.47 0.48 -38.25
N ASP A 354 -20.14 0.70 -38.28
CA ASP A 354 -19.52 1.94 -37.78
C ASP A 354 -19.77 3.14 -38.70
N PHE A 355 -20.23 2.91 -39.94
CA PHE A 355 -20.64 3.93 -40.90
C PHE A 355 -22.11 4.37 -40.72
N SER A 356 -22.83 3.82 -39.75
CA SER A 356 -24.16 4.29 -39.38
C SER A 356 -24.18 4.81 -37.95
N LEU A 357 -24.95 5.86 -37.70
CA LEU A 357 -25.32 6.33 -36.36
C LEU A 357 -26.66 5.75 -35.90
N SER A 358 -27.32 4.91 -36.71
CA SER A 358 -28.55 4.21 -36.33
C SER A 358 -28.29 3.09 -35.33
N SER A 359 -29.19 2.91 -34.37
CA SER A 359 -29.17 1.74 -33.48
C SER A 359 -29.59 0.43 -34.18
N ASP A 360 -30.11 0.51 -35.42
CA ASP A 360 -30.50 -0.66 -36.20
C ASP A 360 -29.26 -1.46 -36.65
N PRO A 361 -29.09 -2.73 -36.23
CA PRO A 361 -27.97 -3.56 -36.65
C PRO A 361 -27.96 -3.86 -38.16
N LEU A 362 -29.11 -3.73 -38.85
CA LEU A 362 -29.22 -3.94 -40.29
C LEU A 362 -29.02 -2.66 -41.11
N ALA A 363 -28.75 -1.52 -40.48
CA ALA A 363 -28.57 -0.26 -41.19
C ALA A 363 -27.47 -0.34 -42.26
N SER A 364 -26.42 -1.13 -42.02
CA SER A 364 -25.31 -1.32 -42.97
C SER A 364 -25.71 -2.00 -44.28
N ASP A 365 -26.77 -2.82 -44.29
CA ASP A 365 -27.29 -3.43 -45.53
C ASP A 365 -27.95 -2.40 -46.45
N SER A 366 -28.37 -1.25 -45.90
CA SER A 366 -28.99 -0.15 -46.65
C SER A 366 -27.99 0.92 -47.14
N ILE A 367 -26.75 0.92 -46.62
CA ILE A 367 -25.75 1.93 -47.00
C ILE A 367 -25.13 1.56 -48.35
N ILE A 368 -25.49 2.31 -49.39
CA ILE A 368 -24.95 2.16 -50.74
C ILE A 368 -23.52 2.72 -50.81
N VAL A 369 -22.61 1.95 -51.41
CA VAL A 369 -21.26 2.39 -51.78
C VAL A 369 -20.92 1.86 -53.17
N GLY A 370 -20.70 2.77 -54.11
CA GLY A 370 -20.51 2.43 -55.52
C GLY A 370 -21.75 1.69 -56.07
N SER A 371 -21.56 0.44 -56.51
CA SER A 371 -22.63 -0.42 -57.06
C SER A 371 -23.11 -1.52 -56.09
N THR A 372 -22.69 -1.48 -54.83
CA THR A 372 -23.03 -2.47 -53.79
C THR A 372 -23.48 -1.79 -52.50
N THR A 373 -23.81 -2.55 -51.47
CA THR A 373 -24.04 -2.06 -50.10
C THR A 373 -22.89 -2.45 -49.17
N LEU A 374 -22.71 -1.72 -48.07
CA LEU A 374 -21.68 -2.02 -47.06
C LEU A 374 -21.88 -3.40 -46.42
N GLY A 375 -23.13 -3.77 -46.14
CA GLY A 375 -23.46 -5.09 -45.62
C GLY A 375 -23.01 -6.21 -46.56
N ARG A 376 -23.33 -6.11 -47.85
CA ARG A 376 -22.86 -7.07 -48.87
C ARG A 376 -21.34 -7.04 -49.00
N LEU A 377 -20.70 -5.87 -49.00
CA LEU A 377 -19.25 -5.74 -49.04
C LEU A 377 -18.57 -6.46 -47.85
N SER A 378 -19.17 -6.37 -46.66
CA SER A 378 -18.68 -7.05 -45.45
C SER A 378 -18.88 -8.57 -45.46
N SER A 379 -19.82 -9.09 -46.25
CA SER A 379 -19.99 -10.54 -46.45
C SER A 379 -19.04 -11.16 -47.46
N LEU A 380 -18.32 -10.36 -48.26
CA LEU A 380 -17.33 -10.86 -49.20
C LEU A 380 -16.09 -11.41 -48.47
N THR A 381 -15.41 -12.38 -49.11
CA THR A 381 -14.08 -12.83 -48.69
C THR A 381 -13.08 -11.66 -48.73
N PRO A 382 -12.00 -11.67 -47.93
CA PRO A 382 -11.05 -10.56 -47.87
C PRO A 382 -10.52 -10.11 -49.24
N SER A 383 -10.13 -11.06 -50.10
CA SER A 383 -9.61 -10.75 -51.44
C SER A 383 -10.68 -10.17 -52.39
N ALA A 384 -11.91 -10.68 -52.35
CA ALA A 384 -13.01 -10.16 -53.14
C ALA A 384 -13.45 -8.77 -52.63
N ARG A 385 -13.40 -8.54 -51.32
CA ARG A 385 -13.68 -7.26 -50.68
C ARG A 385 -12.67 -6.20 -51.11
N GLU A 386 -11.38 -6.51 -51.02
CA GLU A 386 -10.31 -5.61 -51.45
C GLU A 386 -10.44 -5.26 -52.95
N ALA A 387 -10.67 -6.25 -53.82
CA ALA A 387 -10.90 -5.99 -55.24
C ALA A 387 -12.13 -5.09 -55.50
N MET A 388 -13.21 -5.28 -54.73
CA MET A 388 -14.41 -4.45 -54.84
C MET A 388 -14.17 -3.03 -54.32
N ILE A 389 -13.43 -2.87 -53.22
CA ILE A 389 -13.04 -1.56 -52.68
C ILE A 389 -12.16 -0.81 -53.68
N GLN A 390 -11.16 -1.47 -54.27
CA GLN A 390 -10.31 -0.86 -55.30
C GLN A 390 -11.13 -0.38 -56.50
N LYS A 391 -12.15 -1.13 -56.92
CA LYS A 391 -13.07 -0.70 -57.98
C LYS A 391 -13.93 0.51 -57.57
N ILE A 392 -14.32 0.61 -56.31
CA ILE A 392 -15.03 1.79 -55.77
C ILE A 392 -14.10 3.01 -55.81
N VAL A 393 -12.89 2.89 -55.26
CA VAL A 393 -11.88 3.97 -55.26
C VAL A 393 -11.57 4.42 -56.69
N ALA A 394 -11.34 3.48 -57.62
CA ALA A 394 -11.05 3.80 -59.01
C ALA A 394 -12.22 4.46 -59.77
N SER A 395 -13.45 4.31 -59.29
CA SER A 395 -14.63 4.98 -59.86
C SER A 395 -14.86 6.40 -59.35
N GLN A 396 -14.12 6.79 -58.31
CA GLN A 396 -14.22 8.13 -57.73
C GLN A 396 -13.55 9.16 -58.66
N PRO A 397 -14.16 10.34 -58.87
CA PRO A 397 -13.52 11.41 -59.63
C PRO A 397 -12.17 11.81 -59.01
N GLY A 398 -11.18 12.16 -59.85
CA GLY A 398 -9.84 12.52 -59.37
C GLY A 398 -9.78 13.87 -58.63
N ASP A 399 -10.85 14.66 -58.69
CA ASP A 399 -10.98 16.00 -58.14
C ASP A 399 -12.01 16.07 -56.99
N VAL A 400 -12.19 14.99 -56.24
CA VAL A 400 -13.12 14.97 -55.11
C VAL A 400 -12.64 15.86 -53.96
N VAL A 401 -13.57 16.69 -53.47
CA VAL A 401 -13.43 17.54 -52.29
C VAL A 401 -14.04 16.87 -51.06
N ALA A 402 -15.18 16.20 -51.23
CA ALA A 402 -15.86 15.46 -50.17
C ALA A 402 -16.70 14.30 -50.72
N HIS A 403 -16.82 13.22 -49.94
CA HIS A 403 -17.66 12.07 -50.30
C HIS A 403 -18.46 11.57 -49.09
N ARG A 404 -19.59 10.91 -49.34
CA ARG A 404 -20.47 10.40 -48.27
C ARG A 404 -20.47 8.87 -48.23
N VAL A 405 -20.34 8.30 -47.03
CA VAL A 405 -20.55 6.88 -46.75
C VAL A 405 -21.44 6.74 -45.52
N GLY A 406 -22.65 6.24 -45.71
CA GLY A 406 -23.66 6.16 -44.66
C GLY A 406 -23.97 7.54 -44.07
N ASP A 407 -23.82 7.65 -42.75
CA ASP A 407 -24.12 8.87 -41.99
C ASP A 407 -22.92 9.84 -41.93
N PHE A 408 -21.82 9.54 -42.62
CA PHE A 408 -20.56 10.30 -42.58
C PHE A 408 -20.24 10.97 -43.92
N VAL A 409 -19.91 12.25 -43.88
CA VAL A 409 -19.32 13.03 -44.99
C VAL A 409 -17.85 13.27 -44.70
N PHE A 410 -16.97 12.70 -45.51
CA PHE A 410 -15.53 12.80 -45.36
C PHE A 410 -14.99 13.95 -46.21
N THR A 411 -14.24 14.85 -45.58
CA THR A 411 -13.76 16.13 -46.12
C THR A 411 -12.24 16.26 -46.11
N TYR A 412 -11.54 15.15 -45.83
CA TYR A 412 -10.08 15.10 -45.68
C TYR A 412 -9.31 15.14 -47.01
N HIS A 413 -9.99 15.20 -48.16
CA HIS A 413 -9.33 15.21 -49.46
C HIS A 413 -8.44 16.45 -49.63
N GLY A 414 -7.18 16.21 -50.00
CA GLY A 414 -6.14 17.25 -50.05
C GLY A 414 -5.51 17.59 -48.70
N LEU A 415 -5.99 17.00 -47.59
CA LEU A 415 -5.36 17.14 -46.28
C LEU A 415 -4.21 16.17 -46.08
N THR A 416 -3.26 16.59 -45.27
CA THR A 416 -2.21 15.75 -44.69
C THR A 416 -2.32 15.81 -43.17
N PRO A 417 -1.72 14.86 -42.43
CA PRO A 417 -1.70 14.93 -40.95
C PRO A 417 -1.03 16.19 -40.40
N ALA A 418 -0.27 16.91 -41.22
CA ALA A 418 0.40 18.17 -40.88
C ALA A 418 -0.40 19.43 -41.30
N SER A 419 -1.60 19.30 -41.86
CA SER A 419 -2.35 20.42 -42.46
C SER A 419 -2.87 21.49 -41.49
N GLY A 420 -2.53 21.44 -40.20
CA GLY A 420 -2.92 22.43 -39.19
C GLY A 420 -4.13 21.98 -38.34
N THR A 421 -4.31 22.63 -37.19
CA THR A 421 -5.43 22.35 -36.28
C THR A 421 -6.72 22.99 -36.79
N GLY A 422 -7.88 22.46 -36.40
CA GLY A 422 -9.18 23.04 -36.73
C GLY A 422 -9.82 22.57 -38.05
N LEU A 423 -9.04 22.06 -39.02
CA LEU A 423 -9.60 21.54 -40.28
C LEU A 423 -10.40 20.24 -40.07
N TRP A 424 -11.55 20.11 -40.72
CA TRP A 424 -12.44 18.95 -40.53
C TRP A 424 -12.04 17.76 -41.41
N LEU A 425 -11.91 16.57 -40.79
CA LEU A 425 -11.71 15.28 -41.46
C LEU A 425 -13.01 14.67 -41.94
N PHE A 426 -14.04 14.71 -41.10
CA PHE A 426 -15.39 14.25 -41.44
C PHE A 426 -16.46 14.94 -40.60
N ILE A 427 -17.69 14.86 -41.11
CA ILE A 427 -18.91 15.33 -40.48
C ILE A 427 -19.87 14.14 -40.41
N ALA A 428 -20.32 13.77 -39.22
CA ALA A 428 -21.33 12.73 -39.03
C ALA A 428 -22.68 13.39 -38.75
N GLU A 429 -23.69 13.04 -39.55
CA GLU A 429 -25.04 13.56 -39.46
C GLU A 429 -25.97 12.48 -38.88
N SER A 430 -26.58 12.75 -37.73
CA SER A 430 -27.62 11.87 -37.19
C SER A 430 -28.78 11.80 -38.19
N PRO A 431 -29.16 10.60 -38.70
CA PRO A 431 -30.14 10.50 -39.78
C PRO A 431 -31.51 11.03 -39.33
N ARG A 432 -31.93 12.16 -39.88
CA ARG A 432 -33.35 12.55 -39.93
C ARG A 432 -33.95 11.95 -41.19
N GLY A 433 -34.46 10.72 -41.10
CA GLY A 433 -35.17 10.08 -42.22
C GLY A 433 -34.49 10.30 -43.57
N ALA A 434 -33.18 9.99 -43.65
CA ALA A 434 -32.36 10.31 -44.79
C ALA A 434 -32.97 9.75 -46.10
N PRO A 435 -32.87 10.48 -47.23
CA PRO A 435 -33.53 10.12 -48.51
C PRO A 435 -33.07 8.78 -49.13
N ASN A 436 -32.04 8.15 -48.57
CA ASN A 436 -31.53 6.84 -49.00
C ASN A 436 -31.98 5.67 -48.12
N GLN A 437 -32.80 5.91 -47.08
CA GLN A 437 -33.43 4.83 -46.33
C GLN A 437 -34.71 4.40 -47.04
N SER A 438 -34.77 3.15 -47.47
CA SER A 438 -36.00 2.57 -48.04
C SER A 438 -37.16 2.77 -47.04
N PRO A 439 -38.34 3.27 -47.46
CA PRO A 439 -39.45 3.65 -46.55
C PRO A 439 -40.07 2.53 -45.70
N SER A 440 -39.53 1.32 -45.70
CA SER A 440 -40.27 0.11 -45.28
C SER A 440 -40.04 -0.36 -43.84
N ASN A 441 -39.31 0.35 -42.98
CA ASN A 441 -38.92 -0.18 -41.66
C ASN A 441 -39.46 0.59 -40.43
N THR A 442 -40.69 1.10 -40.50
CA THR A 442 -41.37 1.78 -39.37
C THR A 442 -42.04 0.85 -38.34
N THR A 443 -41.78 -0.46 -38.37
CA THR A 443 -42.61 -1.45 -37.64
C THR A 443 -42.26 -1.63 -36.15
N PHE A 444 -41.13 -1.11 -35.66
CA PHE A 444 -40.80 -1.14 -34.23
C PHE A 444 -40.74 0.28 -33.67
N GLY A 445 -41.81 0.68 -32.95
CA GLY A 445 -42.08 2.02 -32.43
C GLY A 445 -41.09 2.61 -31.40
N MET A 446 -39.80 2.38 -31.54
CA MET A 446 -38.77 3.19 -30.89
C MET A 446 -38.31 4.28 -31.86
N VAL A 447 -38.99 5.42 -31.82
CA VAL A 447 -38.53 6.63 -32.50
C VAL A 447 -37.23 7.06 -31.81
N ALA A 448 -36.09 6.71 -32.39
CA ALA A 448 -34.82 7.30 -32.01
C ALA A 448 -35.01 8.82 -32.07
N GLN A 449 -34.89 9.50 -30.92
CA GLN A 449 -34.88 10.96 -30.91
C GLN A 449 -33.70 11.39 -31.78
N ALA A 450 -33.99 11.84 -33.00
CA ALA A 450 -33.00 12.40 -33.89
C ALA A 450 -32.38 13.61 -33.16
N THR A 451 -31.20 13.39 -32.60
CA THR A 451 -30.38 14.44 -32.01
C THR A 451 -30.11 15.47 -33.11
N ASP A 452 -30.52 16.72 -32.90
CA ASP A 452 -30.39 17.78 -33.90
C ASP A 452 -28.95 18.34 -33.92
N THR A 453 -28.00 17.43 -34.07
CA THR A 453 -26.57 17.66 -33.81
C THR A 453 -25.75 16.96 -34.87
N PHE A 454 -24.76 17.67 -35.39
CA PHE A 454 -23.68 17.12 -36.20
C PHE A 454 -22.49 16.81 -35.30
N PHE A 455 -21.73 15.77 -35.63
CA PHE A 455 -20.42 15.54 -35.03
C PHE A 455 -19.35 15.91 -36.05
N VAL A 456 -18.42 16.78 -35.69
CA VAL A 456 -17.30 17.15 -36.55
C VAL A 456 -16.00 16.69 -35.93
N CYS A 457 -15.19 15.97 -36.71
CA CYS A 457 -13.85 15.55 -36.32
C CYS A 457 -12.82 16.44 -36.99
N GLN A 458 -11.88 16.97 -36.21
CA GLN A 458 -10.77 17.78 -36.71
C GLN A 458 -9.52 16.94 -36.98
N VAL A 459 -8.54 17.50 -37.69
CA VAL A 459 -7.25 16.86 -38.03
C VAL A 459 -6.48 16.37 -36.80
N ASP A 460 -6.59 17.08 -35.67
CA ASP A 460 -5.95 16.71 -34.40
C ASP A 460 -6.71 15.62 -33.60
N GLY A 461 -7.80 15.10 -34.16
CA GLY A 461 -8.67 14.10 -33.52
C GLY A 461 -9.73 14.70 -32.58
N THR A 462 -9.80 16.03 -32.44
CA THR A 462 -10.83 16.68 -31.62
C THR A 462 -12.21 16.45 -32.23
N LEU A 463 -13.13 15.91 -31.43
CA LEU A 463 -14.53 15.74 -31.78
C LEU A 463 -15.39 16.84 -31.14
N ASN A 464 -16.19 17.52 -31.95
CA ASN A 464 -17.15 18.51 -31.46
C ASN A 464 -18.57 18.14 -31.87
N ALA A 465 -19.51 18.26 -30.93
CA ALA A 465 -20.93 18.26 -31.25
C ALA A 465 -21.39 19.67 -31.59
N VAL A 466 -22.01 19.80 -32.75
CA VAL A 466 -22.45 21.07 -33.33
C VAL A 466 -23.97 21.04 -33.49
N PRO A 467 -24.72 21.89 -32.77
CA PRO A 467 -26.16 22.04 -33.00
C PRO A 467 -26.44 22.44 -34.45
N ARG A 468 -27.43 21.81 -35.10
CA ARG A 468 -27.79 22.11 -36.50
C ARG A 468 -28.06 23.60 -36.74
N ALA A 469 -28.66 24.28 -35.77
CA ALA A 469 -28.98 25.71 -35.84
C ALA A 469 -27.77 26.61 -36.12
N ILE A 470 -26.56 26.22 -35.72
CA ILE A 470 -25.32 26.99 -35.93
C ILE A 470 -24.38 26.35 -36.95
N PHE A 471 -24.77 25.21 -37.55
CA PHE A 471 -23.89 24.45 -38.43
C PHE A 471 -23.52 25.24 -39.69
N GLY A 472 -24.46 25.98 -40.29
CA GLY A 472 -24.20 26.79 -41.50
C GLY A 472 -23.10 27.83 -41.29
N SER A 473 -23.13 28.57 -40.18
CA SER A 473 -22.08 29.55 -39.83
C SER A 473 -20.73 28.90 -39.58
N LEU A 474 -20.70 27.70 -38.98
CA LEU A 474 -19.45 26.96 -38.75
C LEU A 474 -18.90 26.37 -40.05
N LEU A 475 -19.75 25.94 -40.97
CA LEU A 475 -19.35 25.49 -42.30
C LEU A 475 -18.73 26.63 -43.11
N GLU A 476 -19.29 27.84 -43.03
CA GLU A 476 -18.72 29.04 -43.65
C GLU A 476 -17.34 29.38 -43.05
N ALA A 477 -17.22 29.39 -41.71
CA ALA A 477 -15.95 29.59 -41.04
C ALA A 477 -14.91 28.51 -41.42
N GLN A 478 -15.34 27.26 -41.54
CA GLN A 478 -14.52 26.15 -41.98
C GLN A 478 -14.07 26.30 -43.44
N ASN A 479 -14.92 26.81 -44.33
CA ASN A 479 -14.56 27.09 -45.72
C ASN A 479 -13.58 28.25 -45.85
N ASN A 480 -13.70 29.28 -45.01
CA ASN A 480 -12.70 30.34 -44.91
C ASN A 480 -11.34 29.78 -44.44
N LEU A 481 -11.33 28.89 -43.44
CA LEU A 481 -10.13 28.20 -43.00
C LEU A 481 -9.53 27.33 -44.12
N ARG A 482 -10.35 26.56 -44.84
CA ARG A 482 -9.92 25.75 -45.99
C ARG A 482 -9.27 26.60 -47.08
N ALA A 483 -9.84 27.76 -47.41
CA ALA A 483 -9.27 28.68 -48.39
C ALA A 483 -7.87 29.18 -47.98
N MET A 484 -7.65 29.47 -46.70
CA MET A 484 -6.31 29.85 -46.18
C MET A 484 -5.26 28.74 -46.35
N HIS A 485 -5.71 27.47 -46.40
CA HIS A 485 -4.87 26.30 -46.65
C HIS A 485 -4.84 25.86 -48.13
N GLY A 486 -5.43 26.65 -49.05
CA GLY A 486 -5.47 26.33 -50.48
C GLY A 486 -6.38 25.14 -50.82
N LEU A 487 -7.38 24.87 -50.00
CA LEU A 487 -8.33 23.76 -50.17
C LEU A 487 -9.67 24.29 -50.68
N ASP A 488 -10.34 23.48 -51.52
CA ASP A 488 -11.67 23.79 -52.04
C ASP A 488 -12.73 23.80 -50.94
N PRO A 489 -13.76 24.67 -51.03
CA PRO A 489 -14.82 24.75 -50.04
C PRO A 489 -15.69 23.48 -50.02
N ILE A 490 -16.16 23.10 -48.85
CA ILE A 490 -17.15 22.04 -48.65
C ILE A 490 -18.53 22.61 -49.05
N PRO A 491 -19.24 22.02 -50.03
CA PRO A 491 -20.57 22.48 -50.42
C PRO A 491 -21.63 22.05 -49.38
N ASP A 492 -22.88 22.44 -49.59
CA ASP A 492 -24.00 22.00 -48.76
C ASP A 492 -24.03 20.46 -48.68
N LEU A 493 -24.03 19.92 -47.45
CA LEU A 493 -23.95 18.47 -47.19
C LEU A 493 -25.11 17.68 -47.81
N SER A 494 -26.24 18.33 -48.06
CA SER A 494 -27.40 17.71 -48.71
C SER A 494 -27.16 17.39 -50.19
N THR A 495 -26.22 18.09 -50.83
CA THR A 495 -25.83 17.85 -52.23
C THR A 495 -24.83 16.69 -52.38
N ILE A 496 -24.20 16.27 -51.28
CA ILE A 496 -23.19 15.22 -51.26
C ILE A 496 -23.88 13.88 -50.97
N THR A 497 -24.00 13.04 -51.99
CA THR A 497 -24.60 11.70 -51.88
C THR A 497 -23.57 10.62 -52.17
N ALA A 498 -23.89 9.36 -51.85
CA ALA A 498 -23.01 8.23 -52.14
C ALA A 498 -22.68 8.07 -53.64
N SER A 499 -23.58 8.49 -54.53
CA SER A 499 -23.40 8.43 -55.98
C SER A 499 -22.94 9.74 -56.61
N SER A 500 -22.92 10.83 -55.85
CA SER A 500 -22.54 12.17 -56.32
C SER A 500 -21.64 12.82 -55.27
N PRO A 501 -20.34 12.46 -55.23
CA PRO A 501 -19.37 13.14 -54.39
C PRO A 501 -19.21 14.60 -54.84
N ALA A 502 -18.83 15.48 -53.92
CA ALA A 502 -18.49 16.86 -54.27
C ALA A 502 -17.14 16.88 -54.98
N THR A 503 -17.08 17.46 -56.17
CA THR A 503 -15.86 17.67 -56.94
C THR A 503 -15.51 19.16 -57.01
N LYS A 504 -14.28 19.47 -57.43
CA LYS A 504 -13.86 20.87 -57.63
C LYS A 504 -14.78 21.57 -58.66
N PRO A 505 -15.11 22.86 -58.46
CA PRO A 505 -15.77 23.65 -59.49
C PRO A 505 -14.87 23.69 -60.73
N LYS A 506 -15.44 23.41 -61.90
CA LYS A 506 -14.73 23.49 -63.18
C LYS A 506 -14.54 24.92 -63.66
#